data_AF-A0A2M8MWL2-F1
#
_entry.id   AF-A0A2M8MWL2-F1
#
_cell.length_a   1.000
_cell.length_b   1.000
_cell.length_c   1.000
_cell.angle_alpha   90.00
_cell.angle_beta   90.00
_cell.angle_gamma   90.00
#
_symmetry.space_group_name_H-M   'P 1'
#
loop_
_entity.id
_entity.type
_entity.pdbx_description
1 polymer ?
#
loop_
_entity_poly.entity_id
_entity_poly.type
_entity_poly.pdbx_seq_one_letter_code
_entity_poly.pdbx_strand_id
1 'polypeptide(L)'
;MPIVTVQILEGYEGAVKTRLGRAVTDAVRSVVAAPPEAVTVILAEMPAENYLRGGTHRAPAPPVADAAQVVRSFLTAMEARDLAAARDHLAPGFAMTFPGGVRMTTLDALIDWARPRYRFVKKTYERFDALGSLVYCFGTLHGEWPDGTAFSGIRFIDRFELEDGRLLRQDVWNDIAEVQARGGAQ
;
A
#
# COMPACT_ATOMS: atom_id res chain seq x y z
N MET A 1 -2.53 -10.17 29.89
CA MET A 1 -1.44 -10.46 28.94
C MET A 1 -1.93 -11.55 27.99
N PRO A 2 -2.40 -11.19 26.80
CA PRO A 2 -2.90 -12.16 25.83
C PRO A 2 -1.77 -13.04 25.29
N ILE A 3 -2.01 -14.36 25.22
CA ILE A 3 -1.13 -15.31 24.54
C ILE A 3 -1.94 -15.94 23.41
N VAL A 4 -1.40 -15.91 22.20
CA VAL A 4 -2.02 -16.52 21.02
C VAL A 4 -1.05 -17.52 20.42
N THR A 5 -1.48 -18.77 20.31
CA THR A 5 -0.76 -19.79 19.55
C THR A 5 -1.41 -19.95 18.18
N VAL A 6 -0.63 -19.75 17.13
CA VAL A 6 -1.05 -19.97 15.75
C VAL A 6 -0.40 -21.25 15.24
N GLN A 7 -1.21 -22.23 14.88
CA GLN A 7 -0.73 -23.47 14.27
C GLN A 7 -0.70 -23.31 12.76
N ILE A 8 0.46 -23.52 12.15
CA ILE A 8 0.68 -23.42 10.70
C ILE A 8 1.44 -24.64 10.20
N LEU A 9 1.34 -24.91 8.90
CA LEU A 9 2.23 -25.87 8.25
C LEU A 9 3.61 -25.24 8.04
N GLU A 10 4.65 -26.06 8.08
CA GLU A 10 6.01 -25.67 7.70
C GLU A 10 6.08 -25.21 6.24
N GLY A 11 7.10 -24.40 5.92
CA GLY A 11 7.39 -23.94 4.55
C GLY A 11 7.33 -22.43 4.34
N TYR A 12 6.92 -21.66 5.36
CA TYR A 12 6.96 -20.21 5.28
C TYR A 12 8.34 -19.65 5.65
N GLU A 13 8.79 -18.63 4.89
CA GLU A 13 10.01 -17.89 5.22
C GLU A 13 9.85 -17.04 6.49
N GLY A 14 10.99 -16.69 7.12
CA GLY A 14 11.00 -15.89 8.35
C GLY A 14 10.34 -14.51 8.22
N ALA A 15 10.42 -13.87 7.05
CA ALA A 15 9.76 -12.59 6.79
C ALA A 15 8.22 -12.73 6.83
N VAL A 16 7.68 -13.82 6.26
CA VAL A 16 6.23 -14.11 6.30
C VAL A 16 5.78 -14.36 7.73
N LYS A 17 6.53 -15.17 8.49
CA LYS A 17 6.27 -15.46 9.91
C LYS A 17 6.26 -14.20 10.76
N THR A 18 7.23 -13.30 10.54
CA THR A 18 7.29 -12.00 11.20
C THR A 18 6.06 -11.14 10.91
N ARG A 19 5.62 -11.08 9.63
CA ARG A 19 4.40 -10.33 9.26
C ARG A 19 3.15 -10.94 9.90
N LEU A 20 3.01 -12.26 9.90
CA LEU A 20 1.91 -12.95 10.56
C LEU A 20 1.87 -12.64 12.06
N GLY A 21 3.01 -12.74 12.75
CA GLY A 21 3.11 -12.41 14.17
C GLY A 21 2.68 -10.97 14.48
N ARG A 22 3.16 -10.00 13.69
CA ARG A 22 2.76 -8.59 13.83
C ARG A 22 1.25 -8.40 13.61
N ALA A 23 0.70 -8.98 12.55
CA ALA A 23 -0.72 -8.88 12.23
C ALA A 23 -1.60 -9.46 13.36
N VAL A 24 -1.21 -10.61 13.94
CA VAL A 24 -1.92 -11.20 15.08
C VAL A 24 -1.81 -10.30 16.32
N THR A 25 -0.63 -9.74 16.59
CA THR A 25 -0.45 -8.77 17.69
C THR A 25 -1.36 -7.55 17.52
N ASP A 26 -1.40 -6.96 16.34
CA ASP A 26 -2.24 -5.79 16.06
C ASP A 26 -3.73 -6.13 16.16
N ALA A 27 -4.14 -7.31 15.67
CA ALA A 27 -5.50 -7.79 15.82
C ALA A 27 -5.91 -7.95 17.30
N VAL A 28 -5.06 -8.55 18.13
CA VAL A 28 -5.30 -8.66 19.58
C VAL A 28 -5.46 -7.27 20.21
N ARG A 29 -4.56 -6.33 19.89
CA ARG A 29 -4.57 -4.97 20.44
C ARG A 29 -5.76 -4.12 19.99
N SER A 30 -6.35 -4.45 18.84
CA SER A 30 -7.56 -3.78 18.36
C SER A 30 -8.79 -4.06 19.24
N VAL A 31 -8.75 -5.14 20.04
CA VAL A 31 -9.86 -5.58 20.89
C VAL A 31 -9.51 -5.50 22.37
N VAL A 32 -8.29 -5.87 22.73
CA VAL A 32 -7.81 -5.91 24.11
C VAL A 32 -6.86 -4.73 24.34
N ALA A 33 -7.14 -3.92 25.36
CA ALA A 33 -6.27 -2.83 25.80
C ALA A 33 -4.97 -3.34 26.45
N ALA A 34 -4.15 -4.04 25.69
CA ALA A 34 -2.83 -4.53 26.06
C ALA A 34 -1.75 -3.73 25.33
N PRO A 35 -0.67 -3.30 26.02
CA PRO A 35 0.46 -2.71 25.33
C PRO A 35 1.18 -3.79 24.47
N PRO A 36 1.89 -3.40 23.40
CA PRO A 36 2.52 -4.36 22.47
C PRO A 36 3.40 -5.41 23.14
N GLU A 37 4.19 -5.02 24.12
CA GLU A 37 5.10 -5.89 24.88
C GLU A 37 4.39 -6.92 25.76
N ALA A 38 3.09 -6.76 26.00
CA ALA A 38 2.27 -7.67 26.79
C ALA A 38 1.49 -8.69 25.95
N VAL A 39 1.64 -8.67 24.62
CA VAL A 39 1.02 -9.63 23.70
C VAL A 39 2.08 -10.63 23.24
N THR A 40 1.82 -11.92 23.49
CA THR A 40 2.70 -13.00 23.06
C THR A 40 2.06 -13.77 21.91
N VAL A 41 2.79 -13.90 20.79
CA VAL A 41 2.39 -14.74 19.66
C VAL A 41 3.39 -15.87 19.50
N ILE A 42 2.88 -17.11 19.49
CA ILE A 42 3.68 -18.32 19.29
C ILE A 42 3.25 -18.94 17.97
N LEU A 43 4.19 -19.10 17.04
CA LEU A 43 3.96 -19.85 15.80
C LEU A 43 4.40 -21.30 16.04
N ALA A 44 3.44 -22.23 16.02
CA ALA A 44 3.70 -23.65 16.14
C ALA A 44 3.61 -24.28 14.74
N GLU A 45 4.75 -24.68 14.21
CA GLU A 45 4.84 -25.27 12.88
C GLU A 45 4.69 -26.79 12.92
N MET A 46 4.05 -27.34 11.89
CA MET A 46 3.83 -28.76 11.73
C MET A 46 4.28 -29.23 10.34
N PRO A 47 5.05 -30.32 10.26
CA PRO A 47 5.37 -30.97 8.99
C PRO A 47 4.10 -31.37 8.23
N ALA A 48 4.11 -31.26 6.90
CA ALA A 48 2.94 -31.53 6.07
C ALA A 48 2.45 -33.00 6.15
N GLU A 49 3.36 -33.93 6.42
CA GLU A 49 3.07 -35.34 6.67
C GLU A 49 2.22 -35.56 7.94
N ASN A 50 2.30 -34.65 8.91
CA ASN A 50 1.56 -34.74 10.16
C ASN A 50 0.17 -34.09 10.07
N TYR A 51 -0.20 -33.54 8.91
CA TYR A 51 -1.47 -32.85 8.71
C TYR A 51 -2.32 -33.47 7.62
N LEU A 52 -3.51 -33.93 8.01
CA LEU A 52 -4.54 -34.42 7.08
C LEU A 52 -5.84 -33.64 7.29
N ARG A 53 -6.51 -33.31 6.18
CA ARG A 53 -7.87 -32.74 6.20
C ARG A 53 -8.78 -33.58 5.32
N GLY A 54 -9.74 -34.27 5.94
CA GLY A 54 -10.60 -35.24 5.26
C GLY A 54 -9.85 -36.50 4.80
N GLY A 55 -8.82 -36.93 5.54
CA GLY A 55 -8.00 -38.10 5.19
C GLY A 55 -6.98 -37.86 4.07
N THR A 56 -6.79 -36.61 3.63
CA THR A 56 -5.81 -36.25 2.59
C THR A 56 -4.79 -35.26 3.13
N HIS A 57 -3.51 -35.46 2.80
CA HIS A 57 -2.45 -34.49 3.06
C HIS A 57 -2.74 -33.15 2.37
N ARG A 58 -2.30 -32.05 3.00
CA ARG A 58 -2.43 -30.70 2.46
C ARG A 58 -1.10 -29.98 2.49
N ALA A 59 -0.86 -29.16 1.47
CA ALA A 59 0.23 -28.21 1.48
C ALA A 59 -0.21 -26.88 2.11
N PRO A 60 0.72 -26.09 2.67
CA PRO A 60 0.43 -24.70 3.04
C PRO A 60 -0.06 -23.91 1.83
N ALA A 61 -0.97 -22.97 2.06
CA ALA A 61 -1.30 -21.97 1.06
C ALA A 61 -0.09 -21.04 0.80
N PRO A 62 0.09 -20.51 -0.41
CA PRO A 62 1.14 -19.55 -0.66
C PRO A 62 0.98 -18.30 0.23
N PRO A 63 2.07 -17.64 0.63
CA PRO A 63 1.99 -16.39 1.36
C PRO A 63 1.40 -15.29 0.49
N VAL A 64 0.54 -14.45 1.08
CA VAL A 64 0.03 -13.26 0.41
C VAL A 64 1.14 -12.20 0.34
N ALA A 65 1.24 -11.51 -0.80
CA ALA A 65 2.17 -10.40 -0.97
C ALA A 65 1.99 -9.33 0.12
N ASP A 66 3.06 -8.62 0.46
CA ASP A 66 2.95 -7.45 1.35
C ASP A 66 2.35 -6.29 0.57
N ALA A 67 1.08 -5.97 0.84
CA ALA A 67 0.36 -4.93 0.14
C ALA A 67 1.05 -3.57 0.22
N ALA A 68 1.63 -3.21 1.37
CA ALA A 68 2.38 -1.95 1.50
C ALA A 68 3.64 -1.98 0.63
N GLN A 69 4.32 -3.13 0.54
CA GLN A 69 5.49 -3.27 -0.31
C GLN A 69 5.13 -3.19 -1.80
N VAL A 70 4.02 -3.81 -2.22
CA VAL A 70 3.52 -3.72 -3.60
C VAL A 70 3.25 -2.27 -3.98
N VAL A 71 2.54 -1.53 -3.13
CA VAL A 71 2.25 -0.10 -3.37
C VAL A 71 3.53 0.74 -3.41
N ARG A 72 4.47 0.51 -2.49
CA ARG A 72 5.78 1.20 -2.52
C ARG A 72 6.53 0.93 -3.82
N SER A 73 6.61 -0.33 -4.25
CA SER A 73 7.28 -0.70 -5.51
C SER A 73 6.64 -0.04 -6.72
N PHE A 74 5.30 -0.04 -6.81
CA PHE A 74 4.57 0.68 -7.85
C PHE A 74 4.89 2.19 -7.86
N LEU A 75 4.83 2.85 -6.70
CA LEU A 75 5.09 4.28 -6.59
C LEU A 75 6.55 4.66 -6.90
N THR A 76 7.51 3.82 -6.51
CA THR A 76 8.92 3.98 -6.87
C THR A 76 9.11 3.87 -8.38
N ALA A 77 8.48 2.89 -9.04
CA ALA A 77 8.53 2.75 -10.49
C ALA A 77 7.93 3.98 -11.20
N MET A 78 6.79 4.49 -10.70
CA MET A 78 6.17 5.72 -11.20
C MET A 78 7.08 6.95 -11.06
N GLU A 79 7.75 7.13 -9.91
CA GLU A 79 8.69 8.23 -9.69
C GLU A 79 9.92 8.14 -10.62
N ALA A 80 10.42 6.92 -10.85
CA ALA A 80 11.51 6.65 -11.79
C ALA A 80 11.09 6.74 -13.28
N ARG A 81 9.79 6.93 -13.55
CA ARG A 81 9.17 6.87 -14.90
C ARG A 81 9.37 5.53 -15.60
N ASP A 82 9.53 4.44 -14.85
CA ASP A 82 9.54 3.08 -15.37
C ASP A 82 8.12 2.54 -15.48
N LEU A 83 7.46 2.88 -16.59
CA LEU A 83 6.08 2.49 -16.84
C LEU A 83 5.91 1.00 -17.16
N ALA A 84 6.98 0.29 -17.54
CA ALA A 84 6.89 -1.14 -17.75
C ALA A 84 6.76 -1.82 -16.38
N ALA A 85 7.69 -1.55 -15.47
CA ALA A 85 7.65 -2.09 -14.11
C ALA A 85 6.39 -1.66 -13.33
N ALA A 86 5.94 -0.40 -13.50
CA ALA A 86 4.71 0.07 -12.85
C ALA A 86 3.46 -0.70 -13.33
N ARG A 87 3.38 -1.06 -14.62
CA ARG A 87 2.25 -1.81 -15.19
C ARG A 87 2.17 -3.24 -14.66
N ASP A 88 3.29 -3.87 -14.33
CA ASP A 88 3.32 -5.23 -13.79
C ASP A 88 2.63 -5.36 -12.43
N HIS A 89 2.49 -4.25 -11.70
CA HIS A 89 1.76 -4.18 -10.44
C HIS A 89 0.24 -4.04 -10.61
N LEU A 90 -0.27 -3.78 -11.82
CA LEU A 90 -1.68 -3.47 -12.03
C LEU A 90 -2.51 -4.73 -12.26
N ALA A 91 -3.69 -4.77 -11.65
CA ALA A 91 -4.71 -5.79 -11.91
C ALA A 91 -5.46 -5.46 -13.22
N PRO A 92 -6.02 -6.47 -13.90
CA PRO A 92 -7.01 -6.22 -14.95
C PRO A 92 -8.14 -5.33 -14.43
N GLY A 93 -8.51 -4.30 -15.20
CA GLY A 93 -9.56 -3.36 -14.79
C GLY A 93 -9.11 -2.26 -13.82
N PHE A 94 -7.80 -2.09 -13.61
CA PHE A 94 -7.26 -1.02 -12.78
C PHE A 94 -7.85 0.36 -13.14
N ALA A 95 -8.24 1.11 -12.10
CA ALA A 95 -8.74 2.46 -12.25
C ALA A 95 -8.14 3.38 -11.18
N MET A 96 -7.96 4.65 -11.54
CA MET A 96 -7.50 5.68 -10.63
C MET A 96 -8.45 6.88 -10.64
N THR A 97 -8.63 7.48 -9.47
CA THR A 97 -9.39 8.72 -9.29
C THR A 97 -8.49 9.77 -8.65
N PHE A 98 -8.30 10.89 -9.35
CA PHE A 98 -7.50 12.02 -8.89
C PHE A 98 -8.39 13.16 -8.38
N PRO A 99 -7.83 14.17 -7.67
CA PRO A 99 -8.58 15.29 -7.14
C PRO A 99 -9.48 15.94 -8.20
N GLY A 100 -10.68 16.36 -7.79
CA GLY A 100 -11.71 16.85 -8.69
C GLY A 100 -12.52 15.76 -9.40
N GLY A 101 -12.35 14.49 -9.02
CA GLY A 101 -13.12 13.37 -9.57
C GLY A 101 -12.63 12.91 -10.95
N VAL A 102 -11.40 13.25 -11.33
CA VAL A 102 -10.81 12.87 -12.61
C VAL A 102 -10.51 11.37 -12.59
N ARG A 103 -11.20 10.61 -13.43
CA ARG A 103 -11.02 9.15 -13.54
C ARG A 103 -10.17 8.77 -14.74
N MET A 104 -9.19 7.90 -14.52
CA MET A 104 -8.29 7.37 -15.55
C MET A 104 -8.12 5.86 -15.35
N THR A 105 -7.73 5.13 -16.40
CA THR A 105 -7.53 3.67 -16.37
C THR A 105 -6.16 3.25 -16.89
N THR A 106 -5.33 4.18 -17.34
CA THR A 106 -3.98 3.91 -17.86
C THR A 106 -2.95 4.89 -17.27
N LEU A 107 -1.71 4.43 -17.13
CA LEU A 107 -0.61 5.26 -16.63
C LEU A 107 -0.22 6.36 -17.64
N ASP A 108 -0.41 6.11 -18.94
CA ASP A 108 -0.17 7.10 -19.99
C ASP A 108 -1.18 8.26 -19.88
N ALA A 109 -2.46 7.96 -19.65
CA ALA A 109 -3.47 9.00 -19.41
C ALA A 109 -3.15 9.86 -18.18
N LEU A 110 -2.60 9.24 -17.13
CA LEU A 110 -2.11 9.97 -15.95
C LEU A 110 -0.96 10.92 -16.30
N ILE A 111 0.01 10.49 -17.10
CA ILE A 111 1.13 11.34 -17.53
C ILE A 111 0.63 12.51 -18.38
N ASP A 112 -0.26 12.26 -19.33
CA ASP A 112 -0.80 13.28 -20.22
C ASP A 112 -1.64 14.31 -19.43
N TRP A 113 -2.42 13.85 -18.45
CA TRP A 113 -3.16 14.71 -17.53
C TRP A 113 -2.23 15.54 -16.62
N ALA A 114 -1.14 14.95 -16.17
CA ALA A 114 -0.15 15.57 -15.28
C ALA A 114 0.71 16.63 -15.98
N ARG A 115 1.14 16.37 -17.22
CA ARG A 115 2.12 17.18 -17.96
C ARG A 115 1.81 18.69 -18.01
N PRO A 116 0.58 19.16 -18.31
CA PRO A 116 0.31 20.60 -18.37
C PRO A 116 0.17 21.26 -17.00
N ARG A 117 0.07 20.49 -15.90
CA ARG A 117 -0.29 20.99 -14.56
C ARG A 117 0.93 21.42 -13.74
N TYR A 118 2.08 20.81 -13.99
CA TYR A 118 3.32 21.07 -13.25
C TYR A 118 4.52 20.72 -14.11
N ARG A 119 5.64 21.41 -13.87
CA ARG A 119 6.93 21.03 -14.46
C ARG A 119 7.43 19.74 -13.83
N PHE A 120 7.27 19.61 -12.51
CA PHE A 120 7.36 18.34 -11.80
C PHE A 120 6.62 18.42 -10.46
N VAL A 121 6.24 17.25 -9.95
CA VAL A 121 5.73 17.06 -8.60
C VAL A 121 6.36 15.79 -8.03
N LYS A 122 6.75 15.82 -6.77
CA LYS A 122 7.35 14.71 -6.03
C LYS A 122 6.64 14.51 -4.70
N LYS A 123 6.68 13.27 -4.20
CA LYS A 123 6.08 12.87 -2.94
C LYS A 123 7.17 12.57 -1.92
N THR A 124 7.03 13.15 -0.73
CA THR A 124 7.75 12.69 0.45
C THR A 124 6.76 11.88 1.29
N TYR A 125 6.98 10.57 1.36
CA TYR A 125 6.10 9.68 2.12
C TYR A 125 6.46 9.67 3.60
N GLU A 126 5.47 9.87 4.46
CA GLU A 126 5.62 9.74 5.91
C GLU A 126 5.35 8.30 6.35
N ARG A 127 4.28 7.68 5.84
CA ARG A 127 3.87 6.34 6.26
C ARG A 127 3.03 5.63 5.21
N PHE A 128 3.02 4.30 5.31
CA PHE A 128 2.09 3.43 4.60
C PHE A 128 1.42 2.52 5.63
N ASP A 129 0.11 2.57 5.68
CA ASP A 129 -0.73 1.79 6.58
C ASP A 129 -1.48 0.73 5.76
N ALA A 130 -1.20 -0.54 6.02
CA ALA A 130 -1.84 -1.66 5.34
C ALA A 130 -2.88 -2.35 6.25
N LEU A 131 -4.07 -2.59 5.70
CA LEU A 131 -5.20 -3.24 6.34
C LEU A 131 -5.73 -4.32 5.39
N GLY A 132 -5.15 -5.52 5.48
CA GLY A 132 -5.42 -6.59 4.51
C GLY A 132 -4.99 -6.17 3.11
N SER A 133 -5.94 -6.06 2.18
CA SER A 133 -5.70 -5.62 0.79
C SER A 133 -5.86 -4.11 0.57
N LEU A 134 -6.16 -3.34 1.62
CA LEU A 134 -6.23 -1.89 1.55
C LEU A 134 -4.93 -1.26 2.05
N VAL A 135 -4.45 -0.24 1.34
CA VAL A 135 -3.26 0.52 1.75
C VAL A 135 -3.55 2.00 1.67
N TYR A 136 -3.24 2.72 2.74
CA TYR A 136 -3.18 4.18 2.74
C TYR A 136 -1.73 4.62 2.79
N CYS A 137 -1.35 5.61 2.01
CA CYS A 137 -0.06 6.29 2.19
C CYS A 137 -0.24 7.80 2.13
N PHE A 138 0.51 8.53 2.94
CA PHE A 138 0.37 9.98 3.07
C PHE A 138 1.72 10.63 3.37
N GLY A 139 1.73 11.95 3.26
CA GLY A 139 2.88 12.80 3.52
C GLY A 139 2.71 14.13 2.83
N THR A 140 3.76 14.63 2.20
CA THR A 140 3.76 15.95 1.55
C THR A 140 4.20 15.91 0.09
N LEU A 141 3.71 16.87 -0.70
CA LEU A 141 4.12 17.14 -2.06
C LEU A 141 5.05 18.35 -2.11
N HIS A 142 5.98 18.32 -3.04
CA HIS A 142 6.78 19.47 -3.45
C HIS A 142 7.03 19.43 -4.95
N GLY A 143 7.27 20.58 -5.57
CA GLY A 143 7.38 20.67 -7.01
C GLY A 143 7.56 22.08 -7.54
N GLU A 144 7.41 22.18 -8.87
CA GLU A 144 7.40 23.45 -9.61
C GLU A 144 6.16 23.50 -10.51
N TRP A 145 5.47 24.63 -10.49
CA TRP A 145 4.41 24.97 -11.44
C TRP A 145 4.97 25.16 -12.86
N PRO A 146 4.12 25.24 -13.91
CA PRO A 146 4.59 25.42 -15.28
C PRO A 146 5.39 26.71 -15.52
N ASP A 147 5.17 27.75 -14.72
CA ASP A 147 5.91 29.02 -14.74
C ASP A 147 7.26 28.96 -14.00
N GLY A 148 7.60 27.82 -13.38
CA GLY A 148 8.81 27.62 -12.59
C GLY A 148 8.69 28.01 -11.11
N THR A 149 7.54 28.54 -10.67
CA THR A 149 7.30 28.88 -9.27
C THR A 149 7.28 27.60 -8.43
N ALA A 150 8.07 27.55 -7.36
CA ALA A 150 8.17 26.38 -6.50
C ALA A 150 7.00 26.29 -5.50
N PHE A 151 6.63 25.07 -5.12
CA PHE A 151 5.69 24.78 -4.04
C PHE A 151 6.18 23.61 -3.18
N SER A 152 5.77 23.58 -1.91
CA SER A 152 6.13 22.51 -0.97
C SER A 152 5.14 22.43 0.19
N GLY A 153 5.22 21.34 0.97
CA GLY A 153 4.42 21.17 2.19
C GLY A 153 2.95 20.88 1.95
N ILE A 154 2.56 20.50 0.72
CA ILE A 154 1.17 20.22 0.38
C ILE A 154 0.81 18.82 0.86
N ARG A 155 -0.17 18.68 1.74
CA ARG A 155 -0.56 17.35 2.25
C ARG A 155 -1.21 16.52 1.16
N PHE A 156 -0.97 15.22 1.18
CA PHE A 156 -1.69 14.24 0.36
C PHE A 156 -2.00 12.98 1.15
N ILE A 157 -3.03 12.27 0.70
CA ILE A 157 -3.27 10.87 1.03
C ILE A 157 -3.70 10.14 -0.23
N ASP A 158 -3.11 8.98 -0.47
CA ASP A 158 -3.53 8.04 -1.50
C ASP A 158 -4.07 6.80 -0.82
N ARG A 159 -5.13 6.23 -1.39
CA ARG A 159 -5.71 4.95 -1.02
C ARG A 159 -5.57 3.98 -2.18
N PHE A 160 -5.12 2.77 -1.88
CA PHE A 160 -5.01 1.68 -2.83
C PHE A 160 -5.85 0.49 -2.38
N GLU A 161 -6.47 -0.18 -3.35
CA GLU A 161 -7.09 -1.49 -3.18
C GLU A 161 -6.33 -2.51 -4.01
N LEU A 162 -6.03 -3.64 -3.40
CA LEU A 162 -5.37 -4.77 -4.06
C LEU A 162 -6.35 -5.94 -4.24
N GLU A 163 -6.19 -6.63 -5.37
CA GLU A 163 -6.81 -7.93 -5.66
C GLU A 163 -5.71 -8.87 -6.13
N ASP A 164 -5.61 -10.06 -5.51
CA ASP A 164 -4.57 -11.06 -5.81
C ASP A 164 -3.14 -10.51 -5.86
N GLY A 165 -2.83 -9.57 -4.96
CA GLY A 165 -1.50 -8.94 -4.86
C GLY A 165 -1.20 -7.89 -5.93
N ARG A 166 -2.19 -7.49 -6.73
CA ARG A 166 -2.09 -6.44 -7.75
C ARG A 166 -3.02 -5.28 -7.45
N LEU A 167 -2.69 -4.09 -7.93
CA LEU A 167 -3.46 -2.87 -7.70
C LEU A 167 -4.70 -2.85 -8.59
N LEU A 168 -5.87 -2.83 -7.97
CA LEU A 168 -7.16 -2.73 -8.64
C LEU A 168 -7.66 -1.28 -8.66
N ARG A 169 -7.36 -0.50 -7.62
CA ARG A 169 -7.84 0.87 -7.51
C ARG A 169 -6.85 1.78 -6.82
N GLN A 170 -6.76 3.03 -7.29
CA GLN A 170 -6.09 4.14 -6.61
C GLN A 170 -7.04 5.34 -6.48
N ASP A 171 -7.19 5.89 -5.29
CA ASP A 171 -7.87 7.17 -5.08
C ASP A 171 -6.89 8.16 -4.44
N VAL A 172 -6.81 9.38 -4.98
CA VAL A 172 -5.83 10.39 -4.57
C VAL A 172 -6.54 11.64 -4.07
N TRP A 173 -6.18 12.09 -2.88
CA TRP A 173 -6.60 13.36 -2.30
C TRP A 173 -5.38 14.19 -1.92
N ASN A 174 -5.43 15.49 -2.19
CA ASN A 174 -4.39 16.44 -1.77
C ASN A 174 -4.91 17.87 -1.79
N ASP A 175 -4.16 18.74 -1.12
CA ASP A 175 -4.49 20.16 -0.97
C ASP A 175 -3.92 21.03 -2.13
N ILE A 176 -3.53 20.44 -3.28
CA ILE A 176 -2.78 21.17 -4.32
C ILE A 176 -3.58 22.33 -4.93
N ALA A 177 -4.89 22.15 -5.08
CA ALA A 177 -5.79 23.17 -5.62
C ALA A 177 -5.92 24.37 -4.67
N GLU A 178 -5.89 24.14 -3.36
CA GLU A 178 -5.94 25.21 -2.35
C GLU A 178 -4.69 26.09 -2.41
N VAL A 179 -3.52 25.48 -2.65
CA VAL A 179 -2.27 26.23 -2.82
C VAL A 179 -2.28 27.01 -4.14
N GLN A 180 -2.76 26.40 -5.22
CA GLN A 180 -2.89 27.06 -6.52
C GLN A 180 -3.83 28.27 -6.45
N ALA A 181 -4.98 28.15 -5.77
CA ALA A 181 -5.95 29.22 -5.61
C ALA A 181 -5.38 30.41 -4.81
N ARG A 182 -4.59 30.15 -3.76
CA ARG A 182 -3.93 31.21 -2.96
C ARG A 182 -2.82 31.91 -3.72
N GLY A 183 -2.09 31.20 -4.59
CA GLY A 183 -1.04 31.78 -5.44
C GLY A 183 -1.58 32.72 -6.53
N GLY A 184 -2.86 32.61 -6.89
CA GLY A 184 -3.53 33.53 -7.82
C GLY A 184 -4.13 34.78 -7.17
N ALA A 185 -3.98 34.96 -5.85
CA ALA A 185 -4.58 36.05 -5.07
C ALA A 185 -3.56 37.05 -4.50
N GLN A 186 -2.37 37.18 -5.11
CA GLN A 186 -1.41 38.25 -4.83
C GLN A 186 -1.20 39.14 -6.05
#